data_AF-A0A317J1K1-F1
#
_entry.id   AF-A0A317J1K1-F1
#
_cell.length_a   1.000
_cell.length_b   1.000
_cell.length_c   1.000
_cell.angle_alpha   90.00
_cell.angle_beta   90.00
_cell.angle_gamma   90.00
#
_symmetry.space_group_name_H-M   'P 1'
#
loop_
_entity.id
_entity.type
_entity.pdbx_description
1 polymer ?
#
loop_
_entity_poly.entity_id
_entity_poly.type
_entity_poly.pdbx_seq_one_letter_code
_entity_poly.pdbx_strand_id
1 'polypeptide(L)'
;MSHPTDHELDAFLGRGLSGAALVELDGHLAGCGPCRARLESRARVETSSAWLRREIEQAPRREHLSDEAVRALAEGRPAAVAGEHVRNCAMCRSEVEDLRAFITAQASARLPRTRWYALAAALLVAAFLPFGWRLWQKPALPPEYRAILEQATRSGRLEIPQEIAALHRKPELLLGAPEKPAAFGLRQPLGEAVPGGQPVFVWESLSGASAYTVSVYDEQFRKVMESPELSGTEWRPDQALTAGHIYSWTVTAQVNGDRVRVPVPPAPEAKFAVLSASEAGRLAEARRRYPEQHLLLASLFARVGVVSEARKELAADGSELARRLESSLP
;
A
#
# COMPACT_ATOMS: atom_id res chain seq x y z
N MET A 1 67.10 -14.83 86.99
CA MET A 1 67.66 -15.32 85.71
C MET A 1 68.90 -14.51 85.42
N SER A 2 70.01 -15.19 85.13
CA SER A 2 71.29 -14.54 84.82
C SER A 2 71.25 -13.90 83.43
N HIS A 3 71.92 -12.76 83.25
CA HIS A 3 72.01 -12.13 81.93
C HIS A 3 72.92 -12.96 80.99
N PRO A 4 72.59 -13.04 79.70
CA PRO A 4 73.40 -13.76 78.72
C PRO A 4 74.77 -13.12 78.55
N THR A 5 75.75 -13.99 78.35
CA THR A 5 77.14 -13.64 78.06
C THR A 5 77.27 -13.10 76.64
N ASP A 6 78.36 -12.37 76.42
CA ASP A 6 78.72 -11.84 75.11
C ASP A 6 78.85 -12.94 74.04
N HIS A 7 79.41 -14.09 74.42
CA HIS A 7 79.54 -15.25 73.55
C HIS A 7 78.18 -15.84 73.14
N GLU A 8 77.20 -15.87 74.05
CA GLU A 8 75.84 -16.34 73.76
C GLU A 8 75.10 -15.37 72.82
N LEU A 9 75.30 -14.06 72.97
CA LEU A 9 74.73 -13.05 72.07
C LEU A 9 75.36 -13.12 70.66
N ASP A 10 76.67 -13.33 70.57
CA ASP A 10 77.36 -13.50 69.28
C ASP A 10 76.94 -14.82 68.60
N ALA A 11 76.76 -15.91 69.37
CA ALA A 11 76.22 -17.16 68.86
C ALA A 11 74.75 -17.05 68.41
N PHE A 12 73.95 -16.20 69.07
CA PHE A 12 72.58 -15.88 68.64
C PHE A 12 72.57 -15.15 67.30
N LEU A 13 73.41 -14.14 67.11
CA LEU A 13 73.56 -13.42 65.83
C LEU A 13 74.08 -14.33 64.71
N GLY A 14 75.01 -15.23 65.04
CA GLY A 14 75.58 -16.21 64.10
C GLY A 14 74.70 -17.44 63.84
N ARG A 15 73.52 -17.55 64.46
CA ARG A 15 72.65 -18.76 64.45
C ARG A 15 73.38 -20.05 64.84
N GLY A 16 74.35 -19.97 65.74
CA GLY A 16 75.15 -21.10 66.24
C GLY A 16 74.60 -21.75 67.51
N LEU A 17 73.49 -21.24 68.05
CA LEU A 17 72.84 -21.80 69.24
C LEU A 17 71.95 -23.00 68.91
N SER A 18 71.86 -23.95 69.84
CA SER A 18 70.91 -25.05 69.75
C SER A 18 69.45 -24.53 69.82
N GLY A 19 68.50 -25.28 69.26
CA GLY A 19 67.10 -24.85 69.20
C GLY A 19 66.49 -24.52 70.57
N ALA A 20 66.84 -25.26 71.61
CA ALA A 20 66.40 -24.98 72.98
C ALA A 20 67.00 -23.67 73.52
N ALA A 21 68.30 -23.45 73.30
CA ALA A 21 69.00 -22.24 73.73
C ALA A 21 68.53 -20.98 72.99
N LEU A 22 68.11 -21.11 71.72
CA LEU A 22 67.52 -20.01 70.95
C LEU A 22 66.22 -19.51 71.56
N VAL A 23 65.31 -20.41 71.90
CA VAL A 23 64.00 -20.05 72.48
C VAL A 23 64.17 -19.43 73.87
N GLU A 24 65.09 -19.95 74.68
CA GLU A 24 65.36 -19.41 76.01
C GLU A 24 65.95 -18.00 75.95
N LEU A 25 66.93 -17.78 75.06
CA LEU A 25 67.54 -16.47 74.87
C LEU A 25 66.59 -15.46 74.23
N ASP A 26 65.76 -15.87 73.27
CA ASP A 26 64.72 -15.04 72.66
C ASP A 26 63.69 -14.58 73.71
N GLY A 27 63.24 -15.50 74.57
CA GLY A 27 62.37 -15.19 75.70
C GLY A 27 63.00 -14.17 76.67
N HIS A 28 64.30 -14.30 76.97
CA HIS A 28 65.01 -13.32 77.80
C HIS A 28 65.10 -11.94 77.13
N LEU A 29 65.41 -11.88 75.83
CA LEU A 29 65.53 -10.63 75.07
C LEU A 29 64.17 -9.91 74.92
N ALA A 30 63.07 -10.66 74.87
CA ALA A 30 61.72 -10.09 74.90
C ALA A 30 61.44 -9.32 76.20
N GLY A 31 61.96 -9.80 77.34
CA GLY A 31 61.76 -9.19 78.65
C GLY A 31 62.85 -8.21 79.12
N CYS A 32 64.04 -8.21 78.51
CA CYS A 32 65.19 -7.45 79.00
C CYS A 32 65.72 -6.41 77.99
N GLY A 33 65.32 -5.15 78.17
CA GLY A 33 65.78 -4.01 77.35
C GLY A 33 67.30 -3.82 77.29
N PRO A 34 68.04 -3.87 78.42
CA PRO A 34 69.51 -3.74 78.41
C PRO A 34 70.23 -4.79 77.55
N CYS A 35 69.77 -6.04 77.57
CA CYS A 35 70.35 -7.09 76.75
C CYS A 35 70.01 -6.92 75.26
N ARG A 36 68.84 -6.36 74.94
CA ARG A 36 68.45 -6.01 73.57
C ARG A 36 69.32 -4.91 72.99
N ALA A 37 69.57 -3.84 73.75
CA ALA A 37 70.50 -2.78 73.33
C ALA A 37 71.93 -3.31 73.13
N ARG A 38 72.38 -4.24 73.98
CA ARG A 38 73.68 -4.93 73.81
C ARG A 38 73.72 -5.76 72.52
N LEU A 39 72.65 -6.48 72.18
CA LEU A 39 72.54 -7.24 70.94
C LEU A 39 72.55 -6.32 69.70
N GLU A 40 71.80 -5.22 69.75
CA GLU A 40 71.73 -4.22 68.67
C GLU A 40 73.09 -3.57 68.40
N SER A 41 73.85 -3.26 69.45
CA SER A 41 75.22 -2.72 69.29
C SER A 41 76.19 -3.71 68.64
N ARG A 42 75.90 -5.01 68.73
CA ARG A 42 76.73 -6.11 68.17
C ARG A 42 76.31 -6.53 66.77
N ALA A 43 75.06 -6.34 66.40
CA ALA A 43 74.53 -6.68 65.08
C ALA A 43 75.10 -5.73 64.01
N ARG A 44 76.24 -6.10 63.40
CA ARG A 44 76.72 -5.40 62.18
C ARG A 44 75.74 -5.67 61.04
N VAL A 45 75.16 -4.61 60.50
CA VAL A 45 74.16 -4.59 59.41
C VAL A 45 74.63 -5.32 58.12
N GLU A 46 75.92 -5.59 57.96
CA GLU A 46 76.48 -6.19 56.75
C GLU A 46 76.02 -7.64 56.50
N THR A 47 75.84 -8.47 57.54
CA THR A 47 75.58 -9.92 57.37
C THR A 47 74.14 -10.24 56.93
N SER A 48 73.16 -9.39 57.27
CA SER A 48 71.75 -9.59 56.82
C SER A 48 71.54 -9.21 55.35
N SER A 49 72.38 -8.33 54.79
CA SER A 49 72.25 -7.89 53.39
C SER A 49 72.87 -8.88 52.38
N ALA A 50 73.90 -9.62 52.80
CA ALA A 50 74.60 -10.60 51.97
C ALA A 50 73.73 -11.81 51.61
N TRP A 51 72.90 -12.27 52.55
CA TRP A 51 71.97 -13.38 52.30
C TRP A 51 70.84 -12.98 51.34
N LEU A 52 70.26 -11.80 51.53
CA LEU A 52 69.20 -11.26 50.66
C LEU A 52 69.71 -11.03 49.22
N ARG A 53 70.93 -10.52 49.06
CA ARG A 53 71.57 -10.38 47.73
C ARG A 53 71.76 -11.71 47.04
N ARG A 54 72.21 -12.73 47.77
CA ARG A 54 72.43 -14.08 47.21
C ARG A 54 71.12 -14.74 46.78
N GLU A 55 70.02 -14.50 47.49
CA GLU A 55 68.70 -15.03 47.15
C GLU A 55 68.11 -14.33 45.91
N ILE A 56 68.32 -13.01 45.77
CA ILE A 56 67.92 -12.23 44.58
C ILE A 56 68.76 -12.63 43.34
N GLU A 57 70.05 -12.90 43.50
CA GLU A 57 70.93 -13.34 42.40
C GLU A 57 70.65 -14.78 41.93
N GLN A 58 70.11 -15.63 42.81
CA GLN A 58 69.77 -17.03 42.49
C GLN A 58 68.30 -17.23 42.11
N ALA A 59 67.44 -16.21 42.22
CA ALA A 59 66.08 -16.26 41.72
C ALA A 59 66.08 -16.34 40.19
N PRO A 60 65.42 -17.34 39.56
CA PRO A 60 65.32 -17.40 38.11
C PRO A 60 64.59 -16.14 37.63
N ARG A 61 65.25 -15.31 36.82
CA ARG A 61 64.59 -14.18 36.14
C ARG A 61 63.51 -14.78 35.25
N ARG A 62 62.24 -14.67 35.67
CA ARG A 62 61.10 -15.02 34.84
C ARG A 62 60.98 -13.95 33.78
N GLU A 63 61.52 -14.23 32.61
CA GLU A 63 61.43 -13.33 31.45
C GLU A 63 59.99 -13.47 30.91
N HIS A 64 59.11 -12.56 31.36
CA HIS A 64 57.74 -12.48 30.87
C HIS A 64 57.74 -12.05 29.41
N LEU A 65 56.73 -12.51 28.65
CA LEU A 65 56.55 -12.07 27.28
C LEU A 65 56.22 -10.57 27.23
N SER A 66 56.67 -9.90 26.18
CA SER A 66 56.27 -8.53 25.91
C SER A 66 54.80 -8.45 25.53
N ASP A 67 54.16 -7.32 25.80
CA ASP A 67 52.75 -7.06 25.43
C ASP A 67 52.50 -7.27 23.93
N GLU A 68 53.49 -6.96 23.09
CA GLU A 68 53.41 -7.17 21.64
C GLU A 68 53.38 -8.66 21.28
N ALA A 69 54.17 -9.49 21.97
CA ALA A 69 54.19 -10.93 21.77
C ALA A 69 52.89 -11.59 22.27
N VAL A 70 52.35 -11.13 23.40
CA VAL A 70 51.05 -11.57 23.94
C VAL A 70 49.93 -11.24 22.94
N ARG A 71 49.91 -10.01 22.41
CA ARG A 71 48.92 -9.59 21.40
C ARG A 71 49.03 -10.40 20.10
N ALA A 72 50.25 -10.63 19.62
CA ALA A 72 50.47 -11.42 18.41
C ALA A 72 49.93 -12.85 18.54
N LEU A 73 50.20 -13.51 19.67
CA LEU A 73 49.65 -14.83 19.96
C LEU A 73 48.13 -14.80 20.10
N ALA A 74 47.56 -13.76 20.73
CA ALA A 74 46.12 -13.63 20.88
C ALA A 74 45.41 -13.47 19.52
N GLU A 75 46.02 -12.76 18.58
CA GLU A 75 45.51 -12.58 17.21
C GLU A 75 45.76 -13.80 16.29
N GLY A 76 46.41 -14.86 16.79
CA GLY A 76 46.72 -16.06 16.01
C GLY A 76 47.92 -15.91 15.08
N ARG A 77 48.74 -14.86 15.25
CA ARG A 77 49.99 -14.69 14.48
C ARG A 77 51.08 -15.61 15.02
N PRO A 78 51.86 -16.29 14.17
CA PRO A 78 52.88 -17.24 14.62
C PRO A 78 54.07 -16.51 15.26
N ALA A 79 54.33 -16.82 16.53
CA ALA A 79 55.51 -16.38 17.26
C ALA A 79 56.15 -17.59 17.96
N ALA A 80 57.09 -18.26 17.29
CA ALA A 80 57.58 -19.58 17.70
C ALA A 80 58.17 -19.62 19.12
N VAL A 81 58.96 -18.61 19.49
CA VAL A 81 59.58 -18.49 20.82
C VAL A 81 58.55 -18.15 21.90
N ALA A 82 57.60 -17.26 21.60
CA ALA A 82 56.56 -16.85 22.54
C ALA A 82 55.51 -17.97 22.77
N GLY A 83 55.23 -18.77 21.74
CA GLY A 83 54.30 -19.90 21.83
C GLY A 83 54.81 -21.02 22.74
N GLU A 84 56.13 -21.30 22.73
CA GLU A 84 56.74 -22.25 23.66
C GLU A 84 56.68 -21.73 25.11
N HIS A 85 56.91 -20.43 25.33
CA HIS A 85 56.80 -19.84 26.66
C HIS A 85 55.38 -19.96 27.23
N VAL A 86 54.33 -19.68 26.44
CA VAL A 86 52.92 -19.80 26.89
C VAL A 86 52.53 -21.25 27.21
N ARG A 87 53.16 -22.24 26.57
CA ARG A 87 52.98 -23.65 26.95
C ARG A 87 53.49 -23.91 28.37
N ASN A 88 54.60 -23.28 28.76
CA ASN A 88 55.30 -23.55 30.01
C ASN A 88 54.98 -22.55 31.15
N CYS A 89 54.29 -21.44 30.87
CA CYS A 89 53.92 -20.42 31.84
C CYS A 89 52.39 -20.23 31.93
N ALA A 90 51.81 -20.55 33.09
CA ALA A 90 50.35 -20.47 33.30
C ALA A 90 49.81 -19.02 33.25
N MET A 91 50.59 -18.04 33.74
CA MET A 91 50.18 -16.64 33.80
C MET A 91 50.09 -16.00 32.42
N CYS A 92 51.11 -16.19 31.57
CA CYS A 92 51.06 -15.70 30.20
C CYS A 92 50.01 -16.43 29.35
N ARG A 93 49.65 -17.68 29.71
CA ARG A 93 48.56 -18.41 29.07
C ARG A 93 47.20 -17.77 29.35
N SER A 94 46.90 -17.46 30.61
CA SER A 94 45.64 -16.79 30.96
C SER A 94 45.50 -15.44 30.27
N GLU A 95 46.57 -14.65 30.20
CA GLU A 95 46.53 -13.34 29.53
C GLU A 95 46.24 -13.43 28.03
N VAL A 96 46.84 -14.40 27.33
CA VAL A 96 46.58 -14.64 25.90
C VAL A 96 45.15 -15.14 25.66
N GLU A 97 44.62 -15.99 26.55
CA GLU A 97 43.26 -16.54 26.47
C GLU A 97 42.20 -15.45 26.71
N ASP A 98 42.38 -14.60 27.71
CA ASP A 98 41.48 -13.48 28.01
C ASP A 98 41.44 -12.49 26.82
N LEU A 99 42.59 -12.16 26.24
CA LEU A 99 42.65 -11.26 25.09
C LEU A 99 42.00 -11.88 23.85
N ARG A 100 42.14 -13.19 23.63
CA ARG A 100 41.42 -13.93 22.55
C ARG A 100 39.91 -13.88 22.74
N ALA A 101 39.43 -14.07 23.96
CA ALA A 101 38.00 -14.00 24.27
C ALA A 101 37.45 -12.59 23.97
N PHE A 102 38.21 -11.54 24.29
CA PHE A 102 37.84 -10.16 23.97
C PHE A 102 37.80 -9.88 22.46
N ILE A 103 38.80 -10.34 21.71
CA ILE A 103 38.87 -10.18 20.24
C ILE A 103 37.69 -10.90 19.55
N THR A 104 37.39 -12.14 19.97
CA THR A 104 36.29 -12.93 19.40
C THR A 104 34.92 -12.35 19.75
N ALA A 105 34.74 -11.83 20.97
CA ALA A 105 33.52 -11.12 21.37
C ALA A 105 33.27 -9.87 20.49
N GLN A 106 34.31 -9.06 20.21
CA GLN A 106 34.17 -7.90 19.30
C GLN A 106 33.85 -8.30 17.85
N ALA A 107 34.38 -9.42 17.35
CA ALA A 107 34.07 -9.90 16.00
C ALA A 107 32.60 -10.34 15.87
N SER A 108 32.03 -10.95 16.92
CA SER A 108 30.63 -11.39 16.94
C SER A 108 29.60 -10.25 17.02
N ALA A 109 30.00 -9.07 17.52
CA ALA A 109 29.15 -7.89 17.64
C ALA A 109 29.01 -7.08 16.34
N ARG A 110 29.73 -7.45 15.26
CA ARG A 110 29.68 -6.78 13.95
C ARG A 110 28.98 -7.63 12.90
N LEU A 111 27.69 -7.95 13.11
CA LEU A 111 26.84 -8.42 12.02
C LEU A 111 26.47 -7.24 11.08
N PRO A 112 26.60 -7.40 9.74
CA PRO A 112 26.50 -6.27 8.81
C PRO A 112 25.06 -5.76 8.64
N ARG A 113 24.88 -4.43 8.72
CA ARG A 113 23.61 -3.67 8.57
C ARG A 113 22.90 -3.87 7.21
N THR A 114 23.52 -4.54 6.24
CA THR A 114 22.98 -4.75 4.88
C THR A 114 21.83 -5.75 4.82
N ARG A 115 21.74 -6.72 5.75
CA ARG A 115 20.64 -7.69 5.78
C ARG A 115 19.30 -7.11 6.25
N TRP A 116 19.32 -6.08 7.11
CA TRP A 116 18.10 -5.43 7.60
C TRP A 116 17.45 -4.52 6.55
N TYR A 117 18.25 -3.84 5.72
CA TYR A 117 17.70 -3.06 4.58
C TYR A 117 17.10 -3.96 3.49
N ALA A 118 17.68 -5.15 3.24
CA ALA A 118 17.11 -6.10 2.29
C ALA A 118 15.74 -6.67 2.76
N LEU A 119 15.58 -6.95 4.06
CA LEU A 119 14.31 -7.39 4.63
C LEU A 119 13.26 -6.26 4.71
N ALA A 120 13.67 -5.03 5.04
CA ALA A 120 12.78 -3.87 5.04
C ALA A 120 12.33 -3.46 3.62
N ALA A 121 13.22 -3.52 2.63
CA ALA A 121 12.89 -3.29 1.23
C ALA A 121 11.98 -4.39 0.66
N ALA A 122 12.21 -5.66 1.03
CA ALA A 122 11.32 -6.76 0.64
C ALA A 122 9.92 -6.63 1.24
N LEU A 123 9.79 -6.13 2.48
CA LEU A 123 8.50 -5.85 3.11
C LEU A 123 7.77 -4.65 2.49
N LEU A 124 8.49 -3.60 2.08
CA LEU A 124 7.89 -2.48 1.33
C LEU A 124 7.45 -2.91 -0.07
N VAL A 125 8.24 -3.70 -0.79
CA VAL A 125 7.84 -4.27 -2.09
C VAL A 125 6.65 -5.24 -1.91
N ALA A 126 6.66 -6.11 -0.91
CA ALA A 126 5.56 -7.03 -0.62
C ALA A 126 4.29 -6.34 -0.09
N ALA A 127 4.38 -5.14 0.49
CA ALA A 127 3.23 -4.34 0.90
C ALA A 127 2.68 -3.44 -0.24
N PHE A 128 3.55 -2.92 -1.11
CA PHE A 128 3.15 -2.10 -2.26
C PHE A 128 2.68 -2.91 -3.47
N LEU A 129 3.16 -4.14 -3.66
CA LEU A 129 2.70 -5.03 -4.74
C LEU A 129 1.19 -5.36 -4.65
N PRO A 130 0.60 -5.80 -3.52
CA PRO A 130 -0.83 -6.04 -3.42
C PRO A 130 -1.65 -4.74 -3.38
N PHE A 131 -1.11 -3.63 -2.87
CA PHE A 131 -1.82 -2.34 -2.84
C PHE A 131 -1.89 -1.70 -4.24
N GLY A 132 -0.78 -1.72 -4.99
CA GLY A 132 -0.74 -1.32 -6.39
C GLY A 132 -1.58 -2.27 -7.28
N TRP A 133 -1.52 -3.58 -7.03
CA TRP A 133 -2.35 -4.57 -7.74
C TRP A 133 -3.84 -4.31 -7.49
N ARG A 134 -4.26 -4.03 -6.25
CA ARG A 134 -5.66 -3.75 -5.91
C ARG A 134 -6.18 -2.44 -6.50
N LEU A 135 -5.30 -1.44 -6.65
CA LEU A 135 -5.63 -0.18 -7.34
C LEU A 135 -5.69 -0.34 -8.87
N TRP A 136 -5.12 -1.43 -9.43
CA TRP A 136 -5.14 -1.75 -10.87
C TRP A 136 -6.15 -2.84 -11.24
N GLN A 137 -6.76 -3.52 -10.27
CA GLN A 137 -7.83 -4.46 -10.53
C GLN A 137 -9.05 -3.69 -11.01
N LYS A 138 -9.39 -3.82 -12.31
CA LYS A 138 -10.68 -3.38 -12.84
C LYS A 138 -11.79 -3.97 -11.95
N PRO A 139 -12.80 -3.19 -11.54
CA PRO A 139 -13.88 -3.72 -10.73
C PRO A 139 -14.49 -4.92 -11.44
N ALA A 140 -14.52 -6.07 -10.76
CA ALA A 140 -15.12 -7.26 -11.31
C ALA A 140 -16.59 -6.96 -11.69
N LEU A 141 -17.01 -7.46 -12.85
CA LEU A 141 -18.39 -7.31 -13.30
C LEU A 141 -19.31 -8.20 -12.45
N PRO A 142 -20.41 -7.64 -11.89
CA PRO A 142 -21.44 -8.43 -11.25
C PRO A 142 -21.92 -9.58 -12.15
N PRO A 143 -22.29 -10.74 -11.59
CA PRO A 143 -22.77 -11.88 -12.38
C PRO A 143 -23.93 -11.51 -13.33
N GLU A 144 -24.83 -10.64 -12.87
CA GLU A 144 -25.94 -10.10 -13.67
C GLU A 144 -25.46 -9.34 -14.92
N TYR A 145 -24.45 -8.48 -14.78
CA TYR A 145 -23.91 -7.67 -15.87
C TYR A 145 -23.16 -8.54 -16.87
N ARG A 146 -22.46 -9.56 -16.38
CA ARG A 146 -21.82 -10.56 -17.23
C ARG A 146 -22.85 -11.34 -18.05
N ALA A 147 -23.93 -11.81 -17.42
CA ALA A 147 -24.98 -12.55 -18.12
C ALA A 147 -25.63 -11.70 -19.23
N ILE A 148 -25.92 -10.43 -18.96
CA ILE A 148 -26.50 -9.49 -19.94
C ILE A 148 -25.55 -9.29 -21.13
N LEU A 149 -24.27 -9.01 -20.85
CA LEU A 149 -23.26 -8.81 -21.90
C LEU A 149 -23.01 -10.09 -22.71
N GLU A 150 -22.94 -11.25 -22.06
CA GLU A 150 -22.78 -12.55 -22.71
C GLU A 150 -23.97 -12.88 -23.62
N GLN A 151 -25.20 -12.62 -23.17
CA GLN A 151 -26.40 -12.81 -23.96
C GLN A 151 -26.39 -11.91 -25.21
N ALA A 152 -26.09 -10.62 -25.05
CA ALA A 152 -25.99 -9.67 -26.17
C ALA A 152 -24.90 -10.09 -27.17
N THR A 153 -23.73 -10.47 -26.67
CA THR A 153 -22.60 -10.90 -27.50
C THR A 153 -22.91 -12.19 -28.26
N ARG A 154 -23.53 -13.17 -27.59
CA ARG A 154 -23.87 -14.47 -28.18
C ARG A 154 -24.99 -14.36 -29.22
N SER A 155 -26.02 -13.59 -28.93
CA SER A 155 -27.15 -13.39 -29.84
C SER A 155 -26.82 -12.42 -30.99
N GLY A 156 -25.83 -11.54 -30.77
CA GLY A 156 -25.54 -10.41 -31.65
C GLY A 156 -26.68 -9.39 -31.68
N ARG A 157 -27.53 -9.35 -30.65
CA ARG A 157 -28.70 -8.47 -30.56
C ARG A 157 -28.87 -7.91 -29.16
N LEU A 158 -29.32 -6.66 -29.08
CA LEU A 158 -29.70 -6.02 -27.82
C LEU A 158 -31.17 -6.26 -27.52
N GLU A 159 -31.47 -6.62 -26.28
CA GLU A 159 -32.84 -6.87 -25.81
C GLU A 159 -33.49 -5.55 -25.39
N ILE A 160 -34.63 -5.20 -26.00
CA ILE A 160 -35.42 -4.01 -25.65
C ILE A 160 -36.77 -4.48 -25.09
N PRO A 161 -37.25 -3.94 -23.95
CA PRO A 161 -38.56 -4.26 -23.41
C PRO A 161 -39.67 -4.03 -24.44
N GLN A 162 -40.61 -4.98 -24.56
CA GLN A 162 -41.70 -4.88 -25.54
C GLN A 162 -42.58 -3.64 -25.32
N GLU A 163 -42.73 -3.19 -24.08
CA GLU A 163 -43.45 -1.96 -23.74
C GLU A 163 -42.84 -0.72 -24.41
N ILE A 164 -41.50 -0.63 -24.41
CA ILE A 164 -40.76 0.46 -25.06
C ILE A 164 -40.78 0.27 -26.59
N ALA A 165 -40.59 -0.96 -27.07
CA ALA A 165 -40.69 -1.25 -28.49
C ALA A 165 -42.07 -0.88 -29.06
N ALA A 166 -43.14 -1.04 -28.27
CA ALA A 166 -44.49 -0.64 -28.65
C ALA A 166 -44.71 0.88 -28.73
N LEU A 167 -43.81 1.71 -28.17
CA LEU A 167 -43.87 3.17 -28.31
C LEU A 167 -43.48 3.63 -29.73
N HIS A 168 -42.68 2.85 -30.45
CA HIS A 168 -42.25 3.11 -31.84
C HIS A 168 -43.31 2.78 -32.90
N ARG A 169 -44.63 2.79 -32.59
CA ARG A 169 -45.66 2.29 -33.52
C ARG A 169 -45.45 2.84 -34.94
N LYS A 170 -45.38 1.93 -35.90
CA LYS A 170 -45.41 2.27 -37.33
C LYS A 170 -46.77 2.92 -37.64
N PRO A 171 -46.85 3.85 -38.61
CA PRO A 171 -48.13 4.40 -39.06
C PRO A 171 -49.09 3.25 -39.34
N GLU A 172 -50.23 3.20 -38.65
CA GLU A 172 -51.32 2.32 -39.06
C GLU A 172 -51.70 2.77 -40.47
N LEU A 173 -51.47 1.91 -41.46
CA LEU A 173 -51.88 2.13 -42.83
C LEU A 173 -53.41 2.14 -42.87
N LEU A 174 -54.00 3.29 -42.50
CA LEU A 174 -55.33 3.64 -42.95
C LEU A 174 -55.31 3.58 -44.48
N LEU A 175 -56.33 2.95 -45.08
CA LEU A 175 -56.49 2.78 -46.52
C LEU A 175 -56.44 4.14 -47.24
N GLY A 176 -55.24 4.61 -47.58
CA GLY A 176 -54.98 5.89 -48.23
C GLY A 176 -53.58 6.43 -47.90
N ALA A 177 -52.88 6.97 -48.89
CA ALA A 177 -51.67 7.73 -48.64
C ALA A 177 -52.00 8.92 -47.70
N PRO A 178 -51.13 9.27 -46.74
CA PRO A 178 -51.35 10.47 -45.94
C PRO A 178 -51.53 11.66 -46.88
N GLU A 179 -52.62 12.42 -46.73
CA GLU A 179 -52.96 13.55 -47.60
C GLU A 179 -51.85 14.60 -47.64
N LYS A 180 -51.00 14.66 -46.61
CA LYS A 180 -49.83 15.52 -46.56
C LYS A 180 -48.72 14.90 -45.70
N PRO A 181 -47.49 14.77 -46.18
CA PRO A 181 -46.35 14.39 -45.34
C PRO A 181 -46.13 15.43 -44.24
N ALA A 182 -45.60 15.00 -43.09
CA ALA A 182 -45.24 15.90 -42.00
C ALA A 182 -44.25 16.97 -42.50
N ALA A 183 -44.49 18.23 -42.13
CA ALA A 183 -43.70 19.37 -42.63
C ALA A 183 -42.25 19.37 -42.14
N PHE A 184 -41.99 18.78 -40.98
CA PHE A 184 -40.67 18.56 -40.37
C PHE A 184 -40.74 17.38 -39.40
N GLY A 185 -39.61 16.73 -39.11
CA GLY A 185 -39.51 15.55 -38.26
C GLY A 185 -39.19 15.85 -36.80
N LEU A 186 -39.71 15.01 -35.90
CA LEU A 186 -39.23 14.92 -34.52
C LEU A 186 -38.06 13.94 -34.45
N ARG A 187 -37.03 14.26 -33.65
CA ARG A 187 -35.81 13.45 -33.55
C ARG A 187 -35.75 12.66 -32.25
N GLN A 188 -35.77 13.34 -31.09
CA GLN A 188 -35.64 12.69 -29.78
C GLN A 188 -36.41 13.46 -28.70
N PRO A 189 -36.93 12.78 -27.66
CA PRO A 189 -37.05 11.32 -27.55
C PRO A 189 -38.18 10.78 -28.45
N LEU A 190 -37.95 9.66 -29.13
CA LEU A 190 -38.93 9.06 -30.03
C LEU A 190 -38.92 7.54 -29.84
N GLY A 191 -39.95 7.00 -29.20
CA GLY A 191 -40.12 5.57 -28.96
C GLY A 191 -39.17 4.96 -27.90
N GLU A 192 -38.48 5.78 -27.12
CA GLU A 192 -37.47 5.31 -26.16
C GLU A 192 -37.82 5.63 -24.71
N ALA A 193 -37.09 5.03 -23.78
CA ALA A 193 -37.06 5.47 -22.40
C ALA A 193 -35.96 6.52 -22.19
N VAL A 194 -36.20 7.47 -21.28
CA VAL A 194 -35.21 8.47 -20.86
C VAL A 194 -34.82 8.25 -19.39
N PRO A 195 -33.53 8.33 -19.03
CA PRO A 195 -33.06 8.04 -17.68
C PRO A 195 -33.38 9.12 -16.65
N GLY A 196 -34.00 10.24 -17.01
CA GLY A 196 -34.38 11.29 -16.08
C GLY A 196 -35.62 12.04 -16.53
N GLY A 197 -36.29 12.71 -15.59
CA GLY A 197 -37.51 13.48 -15.85
C GLY A 197 -37.32 14.76 -16.67
N GLN A 198 -36.09 15.10 -17.08
CA GLN A 198 -35.79 16.26 -17.92
C GLN A 198 -35.20 15.80 -19.26
N PRO A 199 -35.99 15.18 -20.14
CA PRO A 199 -35.53 14.80 -21.47
C PRO A 199 -35.13 16.02 -22.29
N VAL A 200 -34.16 15.85 -23.18
CA VAL A 200 -33.84 16.84 -24.21
C VAL A 200 -34.67 16.53 -25.45
N PHE A 201 -35.55 17.45 -25.80
CA PHE A 201 -36.39 17.38 -27.00
C PHE A 201 -35.63 17.98 -28.18
N VAL A 202 -35.55 17.25 -29.30
CA VAL A 202 -34.85 17.67 -30.52
C VAL A 202 -35.74 17.42 -31.72
N TRP A 203 -35.84 18.40 -32.62
CA TRP A 203 -36.61 18.31 -33.87
C TRP A 203 -35.84 18.91 -35.04
N GLU A 204 -36.35 18.71 -36.25
CA GLU A 204 -35.81 19.32 -37.46
C GLU A 204 -36.29 20.77 -37.60
N SER A 205 -35.44 21.65 -38.12
CA SER A 205 -35.87 23.01 -38.45
C SER A 205 -36.84 23.01 -39.63
N LEU A 206 -37.89 23.83 -39.52
CA LEU A 206 -38.80 24.14 -40.61
C LEU A 206 -38.39 25.46 -41.25
N SER A 207 -38.17 25.44 -42.57
CA SER A 207 -37.83 26.65 -43.33
C SER A 207 -38.92 27.71 -43.19
N GLY A 208 -38.51 28.95 -42.87
CA GLY A 208 -39.43 30.07 -42.65
C GLY A 208 -40.07 30.10 -41.25
N ALA A 209 -39.73 29.19 -40.35
CA ALA A 209 -40.22 29.24 -38.98
C ALA A 209 -39.53 30.36 -38.18
N SER A 210 -40.34 31.21 -37.53
CA SER A 210 -39.88 32.27 -36.64
C SER A 210 -39.73 31.82 -35.19
N ALA A 211 -40.53 30.83 -34.77
CA ALA A 211 -40.50 30.28 -33.42
C ALA A 211 -41.07 28.85 -33.37
N TYR A 212 -40.76 28.15 -32.29
CA TYR A 212 -41.29 26.83 -31.95
C TYR A 212 -41.86 26.82 -30.52
N THR A 213 -42.86 25.99 -30.29
CA THR A 213 -43.37 25.64 -28.96
C THR A 213 -43.47 24.13 -28.83
N VAL A 214 -42.92 23.59 -27.76
CA VAL A 214 -43.02 22.17 -27.41
C VAL A 214 -44.11 22.00 -26.36
N SER A 215 -45.01 21.04 -26.56
CA SER A 215 -46.02 20.67 -25.57
C SER A 215 -45.89 19.18 -25.25
N VAL A 216 -45.91 18.83 -23.96
CA VAL A 216 -45.80 17.45 -23.46
C VAL A 216 -47.11 17.06 -22.78
N TYR A 217 -47.57 15.85 -23.03
CA TYR A 217 -48.86 15.31 -22.57
C TYR A 217 -48.66 13.99 -21.83
N ASP A 218 -49.49 13.75 -20.83
CA ASP A 218 -49.56 12.44 -20.16
C ASP A 218 -50.34 11.40 -20.97
N GLU A 219 -50.46 10.19 -20.44
CA GLU A 219 -51.20 9.07 -21.06
C GLU A 219 -52.70 9.35 -21.26
N GLN A 220 -53.25 10.34 -20.54
CA GLN A 220 -54.63 10.80 -20.68
C GLN A 220 -54.75 12.01 -21.62
N PHE A 221 -53.69 12.33 -22.38
CA PHE A 221 -53.61 13.47 -23.29
C PHE A 221 -53.78 14.84 -22.63
N ARG A 222 -53.53 14.93 -21.32
CA ARG A 222 -53.53 16.22 -20.61
C ARG A 222 -52.16 16.86 -20.77
N LYS A 223 -52.14 18.13 -21.17
CA LYS A 223 -50.89 18.89 -21.28
C LYS A 223 -50.31 19.08 -19.88
N VAL A 224 -49.15 18.45 -19.63
CA VAL A 224 -48.43 18.52 -18.35
C VAL A 224 -47.31 19.55 -18.39
N MET A 225 -46.85 19.93 -19.59
CA MET A 225 -45.74 20.84 -19.76
C MET A 225 -45.79 21.56 -21.12
N GLU A 226 -45.26 22.78 -21.15
CA GLU A 226 -45.10 23.58 -22.36
C GLU A 226 -43.83 24.41 -22.27
N SER A 227 -43.10 24.53 -23.38
CA SER A 227 -41.94 25.41 -23.47
C SER A 227 -42.36 26.87 -23.63
N PRO A 228 -41.48 27.84 -23.31
CA PRO A 228 -41.60 29.19 -23.89
C PRO A 228 -41.49 29.14 -25.43
N GLU A 229 -41.64 30.28 -26.10
CA GLU A 229 -41.31 30.37 -27.53
C GLU A 229 -39.80 30.23 -27.74
N LEU A 230 -39.41 29.34 -28.64
CA LEU A 230 -38.02 28.95 -28.89
C LEU A 230 -37.61 29.32 -30.31
N SER A 231 -36.40 29.85 -30.47
CA SER A 231 -35.79 30.07 -31.78
C SER A 231 -34.94 28.89 -32.27
N GLY A 232 -34.47 28.05 -31.33
CA GLY A 232 -33.70 26.84 -31.61
C GLY A 232 -34.57 25.61 -31.87
N THR A 233 -33.93 24.48 -32.19
CA THR A 233 -34.56 23.19 -32.45
C THR A 233 -34.30 22.14 -31.35
N GLU A 234 -33.95 22.64 -30.17
CA GLU A 234 -33.67 21.85 -28.97
C GLU A 234 -34.32 22.53 -27.77
N TRP A 235 -34.89 21.72 -26.88
CA TRP A 235 -35.42 22.19 -25.61
C TRP A 235 -35.21 21.19 -24.50
N ARG A 236 -34.76 21.68 -23.34
CA ARG A 236 -34.74 20.93 -22.09
C ARG A 236 -35.69 21.58 -21.10
N PRO A 237 -36.63 20.82 -20.51
CA PRO A 237 -37.50 21.32 -19.45
C PRO A 237 -36.75 21.77 -18.20
N ASP A 238 -37.23 22.86 -17.60
CA ASP A 238 -36.76 23.32 -16.28
C ASP A 238 -37.33 22.47 -15.15
N GLN A 239 -38.52 21.89 -15.35
CA GLN A 239 -39.21 21.03 -14.38
C GLN A 239 -39.09 19.57 -14.79
N ALA A 240 -38.94 18.68 -13.81
CA ALA A 240 -38.87 17.24 -14.07
C ALA A 240 -40.27 16.64 -14.22
N LEU A 241 -40.46 15.84 -15.27
CA LEU A 241 -41.57 14.93 -15.45
C LEU A 241 -41.54 13.81 -14.38
N THR A 242 -42.71 13.31 -14.03
CA THR A 242 -42.85 12.21 -13.07
C THR A 242 -42.28 10.92 -13.67
N ALA A 243 -41.39 10.27 -12.93
CA ALA A 243 -40.76 9.00 -13.27
C ALA A 243 -41.78 7.85 -13.33
N GLY A 244 -41.52 6.85 -14.17
CA GLY A 244 -42.36 5.65 -14.31
C GLY A 244 -43.62 5.83 -15.17
N HIS A 245 -43.72 6.95 -15.90
CA HIS A 245 -44.86 7.26 -16.77
C HIS A 245 -44.45 7.34 -18.23
N ILE A 246 -45.43 7.13 -19.12
CA ILE A 246 -45.30 7.37 -20.55
C ILE A 246 -45.86 8.76 -20.87
N TYR A 247 -45.17 9.47 -21.74
CA TYR A 247 -45.59 10.78 -22.23
C TYR A 247 -45.62 10.80 -23.76
N SER A 248 -46.38 11.72 -24.31
CA SER A 248 -46.30 12.10 -25.71
C SER A 248 -45.94 13.58 -25.83
N TRP A 249 -45.35 13.97 -26.96
CA TRP A 249 -45.00 15.38 -27.18
C TRP A 249 -45.23 15.80 -28.62
N THR A 250 -45.42 17.10 -28.79
CA THR A 250 -45.66 17.74 -30.08
C THR A 250 -44.83 19.01 -30.18
N VAL A 251 -44.45 19.38 -31.41
CA VAL A 251 -43.83 20.66 -31.71
C VAL A 251 -44.75 21.46 -32.62
N THR A 252 -44.99 22.72 -32.27
CA THR A 252 -45.70 23.68 -33.13
C THR A 252 -44.72 24.74 -33.61
N ALA A 253 -44.49 24.81 -34.91
CA ALA A 253 -43.72 25.85 -35.57
C ALA A 253 -44.64 27.01 -35.99
N GLN A 254 -44.14 28.23 -35.86
CA GLN A 254 -44.78 29.47 -36.32
C GLN A 254 -44.15 29.87 -37.65
N VAL A 255 -44.91 29.89 -38.75
CA VAL A 255 -44.40 30.20 -40.10
C VAL A 255 -45.31 31.24 -40.75
N ASN A 256 -44.79 32.43 -41.04
CA ASN A 256 -45.55 33.52 -41.70
C ASN A 256 -46.91 33.86 -41.03
N GLY A 257 -47.04 33.65 -39.71
CA GLY A 257 -48.28 33.85 -38.96
C GLY A 257 -49.17 32.61 -38.84
N ASP A 258 -48.87 31.54 -39.56
CA ASP A 258 -49.54 30.25 -39.47
C ASP A 258 -48.85 29.30 -38.48
N ARG A 259 -49.60 28.32 -37.97
CA ARG A 259 -49.11 27.29 -37.05
C ARG A 259 -49.05 25.93 -37.72
N VAL A 260 -47.87 25.32 -37.72
CA VAL A 260 -47.64 23.96 -38.22
C VAL A 260 -47.25 23.07 -37.05
N ARG A 261 -48.12 22.11 -36.68
CA ARG A 261 -47.87 21.17 -35.58
C ARG A 261 -47.44 19.81 -36.12
N VAL A 262 -46.54 19.13 -35.39
CA VAL A 262 -46.16 17.73 -35.65
C VAL A 262 -46.04 16.94 -34.33
N PRO A 263 -46.32 15.62 -34.33
CA PRO A 263 -46.91 14.86 -35.44
C PRO A 263 -48.38 15.26 -35.70
N VAL A 264 -48.86 15.03 -36.92
CA VAL A 264 -50.26 15.18 -37.34
C VAL A 264 -50.81 13.82 -37.76
N PRO A 265 -52.06 13.45 -37.38
CA PRO A 265 -52.67 12.22 -37.86
C PRO A 265 -52.61 12.11 -39.40
N PRO A 266 -52.33 10.91 -39.98
CA PRO A 266 -52.21 9.61 -39.33
C PRO A 266 -50.79 9.28 -38.82
N ALA A 267 -49.85 10.24 -38.78
CA ALA A 267 -48.52 9.99 -38.26
C ALA A 267 -48.57 9.57 -36.78
N PRO A 268 -47.75 8.59 -36.36
CA PRO A 268 -47.74 8.12 -34.99
C PRO A 268 -47.34 9.23 -34.01
N GLU A 269 -47.91 9.18 -32.81
CA GLU A 269 -47.55 10.07 -31.72
C GLU A 269 -46.08 9.87 -31.32
N ALA A 270 -45.37 10.97 -31.03
CA ALA A 270 -44.03 10.89 -30.49
C ALA A 270 -44.09 10.58 -29.00
N LYS A 271 -44.01 9.29 -28.66
CA LYS A 271 -44.06 8.79 -27.28
C LYS A 271 -42.68 8.49 -26.72
N PHE A 272 -42.55 8.62 -25.41
CA PHE A 272 -41.37 8.19 -24.66
C PHE A 272 -41.75 7.81 -23.23
N ALA A 273 -40.95 6.98 -22.57
CA ALA A 273 -41.11 6.65 -21.16
C ALA A 273 -40.07 7.39 -20.32
N VAL A 274 -40.41 7.79 -19.09
CA VAL A 274 -39.43 8.25 -18.11
C VAL A 274 -39.11 7.09 -17.18
N LEU A 275 -37.84 6.67 -17.09
CA LEU A 275 -37.43 5.57 -16.22
C LEU A 275 -37.77 5.84 -14.75
N SER A 276 -37.96 4.76 -13.98
CA SER A 276 -38.05 4.88 -12.53
C SER A 276 -36.75 5.45 -11.95
N ALA A 277 -36.83 6.16 -10.84
CA ALA A 277 -35.64 6.70 -10.16
C ALA A 277 -34.61 5.60 -9.81
N SER A 278 -35.09 4.38 -9.53
CA SER A 278 -34.23 3.23 -9.23
C SER A 278 -33.43 2.73 -10.44
N GLU A 279 -34.04 2.68 -11.63
CA GLU A 279 -33.38 2.26 -12.86
C GLU A 279 -32.40 3.32 -13.35
N ALA A 280 -32.84 4.58 -13.33
CA ALA A 280 -32.00 5.74 -13.60
C ALA A 280 -30.74 5.74 -12.71
N GLY A 281 -30.92 5.53 -11.40
CA GLY A 281 -29.82 5.45 -10.45
C GLY A 281 -28.84 4.32 -10.74
N ARG A 282 -29.35 3.11 -11.05
CA ARG A 282 -28.53 1.94 -11.42
C ARG A 282 -27.71 2.18 -12.69
N LEU A 283 -28.31 2.76 -13.73
CA LEU A 283 -27.58 3.10 -14.95
C LEU A 283 -26.51 4.16 -14.71
N ALA A 284 -26.82 5.20 -13.94
CA ALA A 284 -25.85 6.23 -13.58
C ALA A 284 -24.68 5.66 -12.78
N GLU A 285 -24.94 4.73 -11.86
CA GLU A 285 -23.90 4.01 -11.12
C GLU A 285 -23.05 3.13 -12.03
N ALA A 286 -23.68 2.34 -12.91
CA ALA A 286 -22.97 1.49 -13.86
C ALA A 286 -22.03 2.32 -14.75
N ARG A 287 -22.49 3.47 -15.27
CA ARG A 287 -21.66 4.38 -16.08
C ARG A 287 -20.47 4.95 -15.31
N ARG A 288 -20.66 5.33 -14.04
CA ARG A 288 -19.54 5.80 -13.18
C ARG A 288 -18.54 4.71 -12.87
N ARG A 289 -19.00 3.47 -12.67
CA ARG A 289 -18.16 2.35 -12.25
C ARG A 289 -17.45 1.65 -13.41
N TYR A 290 -18.04 1.69 -14.60
CA TYR A 290 -17.58 0.98 -15.79
C TYR A 290 -17.52 1.88 -17.04
N PRO A 291 -16.87 3.07 -16.98
CA PRO A 291 -16.93 4.07 -18.06
C PRO A 291 -16.35 3.57 -19.39
N GLU A 292 -15.37 2.67 -19.35
CA GLU A 292 -14.70 2.10 -20.54
C GLU A 292 -15.39 0.84 -21.08
N GLN A 293 -16.47 0.37 -20.45
CA GLN A 293 -17.17 -0.86 -20.86
C GLN A 293 -18.38 -0.53 -21.74
N HIS A 294 -18.11 0.02 -22.92
CA HIS A 294 -19.14 0.50 -23.84
C HIS A 294 -20.17 -0.58 -24.23
N LEU A 295 -19.75 -1.80 -24.57
CA LEU A 295 -20.69 -2.89 -24.89
C LEU A 295 -21.60 -3.27 -23.71
N LEU A 296 -21.07 -3.21 -22.48
CA LEU A 296 -21.88 -3.43 -21.28
C LEU A 296 -22.90 -2.30 -21.11
N LEU A 297 -22.45 -1.05 -21.15
CA LEU A 297 -23.31 0.12 -20.99
C LEU A 297 -24.42 0.14 -22.04
N ALA A 298 -24.08 -0.13 -23.31
CA ALA A 298 -25.04 -0.29 -24.38
C ALA A 298 -26.08 -1.38 -24.08
N SER A 299 -25.63 -2.53 -23.58
CA SER A 299 -26.53 -3.64 -23.23
C SER A 299 -27.46 -3.29 -22.05
N LEU A 300 -26.94 -2.58 -21.05
CA LEU A 300 -27.73 -2.12 -19.90
C LEU A 300 -28.75 -1.06 -20.32
N PHE A 301 -28.35 -0.07 -21.13
CA PHE A 301 -29.24 0.96 -21.65
C PHE A 301 -30.36 0.37 -22.51
N ALA A 302 -30.03 -0.53 -23.43
CA ALA A 302 -31.03 -1.18 -24.29
C ALA A 302 -32.04 -2.01 -23.47
N ARG A 303 -31.59 -2.71 -22.44
CA ARG A 303 -32.44 -3.55 -21.57
C ARG A 303 -33.53 -2.77 -20.83
N VAL A 304 -33.34 -1.47 -20.63
CA VAL A 304 -34.37 -0.57 -20.07
C VAL A 304 -34.93 0.40 -21.11
N GLY A 305 -34.59 0.22 -22.39
CA GLY A 305 -35.15 0.97 -23.50
C GLY A 305 -34.54 2.36 -23.75
N VAL A 306 -33.40 2.71 -23.15
CA VAL A 306 -32.69 3.97 -23.42
C VAL A 306 -31.85 3.82 -24.70
N VAL A 307 -32.53 3.85 -25.85
CA VAL A 307 -31.94 3.48 -27.14
C VAL A 307 -30.88 4.49 -27.60
N SER A 308 -31.12 5.79 -27.43
CA SER A 308 -30.19 6.84 -27.83
C SER A 308 -28.83 6.73 -27.14
N GLU A 309 -28.80 6.51 -25.83
CA GLU A 309 -27.55 6.31 -25.09
C GLU A 309 -26.89 4.98 -25.44
N ALA A 310 -27.67 3.91 -25.66
CA ALA A 310 -27.11 2.63 -26.12
C ALA A 310 -26.36 2.80 -27.46
N ARG A 311 -26.93 3.55 -28.40
CA ARG A 311 -26.31 3.86 -29.69
C ARG A 311 -25.02 4.67 -29.53
N LYS A 312 -25.01 5.67 -28.64
CA LYS A 312 -23.81 6.46 -28.33
C LYS A 312 -22.67 5.57 -27.79
N GLU A 313 -22.97 4.65 -26.89
CA GLU A 313 -21.97 3.73 -26.34
C GLU A 313 -21.45 2.76 -27.41
N LEU A 314 -22.31 2.20 -28.27
CA LEU A 314 -21.88 1.34 -29.39
C LEU A 314 -20.99 2.10 -30.40
N ALA A 315 -21.34 3.35 -30.70
CA ALA A 315 -20.54 4.20 -31.57
C ALA A 315 -19.15 4.50 -30.98
N ALA A 316 -19.06 4.69 -29.65
CA ALA A 316 -17.79 4.89 -28.95
C ALA A 316 -16.91 3.63 -28.96
N ASP A 317 -17.51 2.43 -28.90
CA ASP A 317 -16.78 1.16 -29.03
C ASP A 317 -16.23 0.93 -30.45
N GLY A 318 -17.07 1.14 -31.48
CA GLY A 318 -16.68 1.09 -32.90
C GLY A 318 -16.33 -0.31 -33.45
N SER A 319 -16.35 -1.37 -32.65
CA SER A 319 -16.05 -2.73 -33.10
C SER A 319 -17.08 -3.26 -34.10
N GLU A 320 -16.72 -4.32 -34.83
CA GLU A 320 -17.68 -5.03 -35.70
C GLU A 320 -18.87 -5.57 -34.91
N LEU A 321 -18.62 -6.04 -33.69
CA LEU A 321 -19.69 -6.49 -32.79
C LEU A 321 -20.60 -5.31 -32.41
N ALA A 322 -20.05 -4.15 -32.08
CA ALA A 322 -20.84 -2.97 -31.77
C ALA A 322 -21.74 -2.54 -32.94
N ARG A 323 -21.21 -2.52 -34.16
CA ARG A 323 -21.99 -2.23 -35.38
C ARG A 323 -23.09 -3.26 -35.63
N ARG A 324 -22.82 -4.54 -35.39
CA ARG A 324 -23.85 -5.60 -35.46
C ARG A 324 -24.94 -5.39 -34.41
N LEU A 325 -24.57 -5.10 -33.17
CA LEU A 325 -25.53 -4.82 -32.09
C LEU A 325 -26.35 -3.56 -32.37
N GLU A 326 -25.74 -2.51 -32.90
CA GLU A 326 -26.41 -1.27 -33.27
C GLU A 326 -27.48 -1.51 -34.34
N SER A 327 -27.22 -2.37 -35.33
CA SER A 327 -28.23 -2.71 -36.36
C SER A 327 -29.43 -3.51 -35.83
N SER A 328 -29.36 -4.00 -34.58
CA SER A 328 -30.50 -4.64 -33.92
C SER A 328 -31.42 -3.67 -33.15
N LEU A 329 -30.96 -2.43 -32.93
CA LEU A 329 -31.76 -1.37 -32.31
C LEU A 329 -32.76 -0.78 -33.32
N PRO A 330 -33.93 -0.28 -32.85
CA PRO A 330 -34.94 0.34 -33.70
C PRO A 330 -34.48 1.66 -34.33
#